data_AF-F9UH28-F1
#
_entry.id   AF-F9UH28-F1
#
_cell.length_a   1.000
_cell.length_b   1.000
_cell.length_c   1.000
_cell.angle_alpha   90.00
_cell.angle_beta   90.00
_cell.angle_gamma   90.00
#
_symmetry.space_group_name_H-M   'P 1'
#
loop_
_entity.id
_entity.type
_entity.pdbx_description
1 polymer ?
#
loop_
_entity_poly.entity_id
_entity_poly.type
_entity_poly.pdbx_seq_one_letter_code
_entity_poly.pdbx_strand_id
1 'polypeptide(L)'
;MKAFELYRFTHPNGTAKEWAYCDLGTGDAEIRWGPQNQLRHAQVKPLREAWERALQKVRKGYVKVGIVMLDESGAHVKLTPSNRRNTKPAVDLSNLLGSEDGGFYF
;
A
#
# COMPACT_ATOMS: atom_id res chain seq x y z
N MET A 1 3.62 -11.02 11.93
CA MET A 1 3.15 -10.22 10.76
C MET A 1 4.36 -9.55 10.15
N LYS A 2 4.48 -9.52 8.82
CA LYS A 2 5.61 -8.89 8.11
C LYS A 2 5.06 -7.90 7.06
N ALA A 3 5.84 -6.87 6.77
CA ALA A 3 5.52 -5.87 5.76
C ALA A 3 6.03 -6.34 4.39
N PHE A 4 5.14 -6.56 3.44
CA PHE A 4 5.46 -7.02 2.10
C PHE A 4 5.21 -5.93 1.07
N GLU A 5 6.11 -5.80 0.09
CA GLU A 5 5.84 -5.02 -1.11
C GLU A 5 5.02 -5.85 -2.09
N LEU A 6 3.77 -5.44 -2.30
CA LEU A 6 2.77 -6.18 -3.07
C LEU A 6 2.69 -5.68 -4.51
N TYR A 7 2.62 -6.63 -5.43
CA TYR A 7 2.38 -6.44 -6.85
C TYR A 7 1.18 -7.26 -7.29
N ARG A 8 0.33 -6.67 -8.13
CA ARG A 8 -0.89 -7.31 -8.63
C ARG A 8 -0.91 -7.32 -10.15
N PHE A 9 -1.27 -8.46 -10.70
CA PHE A 9 -1.62 -8.62 -12.11
C PHE A 9 -3.12 -8.87 -12.22
N THR A 10 -3.82 -8.01 -12.94
CA THR A 10 -5.26 -8.14 -13.17
C THR A 10 -5.50 -8.75 -14.54
N HIS A 11 -6.22 -9.86 -14.58
CA HIS A 11 -6.62 -10.52 -15.81
C HIS A 11 -7.83 -9.81 -16.44
N PRO A 12 -8.04 -9.93 -17.77
CA PRO A 12 -9.21 -9.37 -18.45
C PRO A 12 -10.56 -9.88 -17.91
N ASN A 13 -10.58 -11.08 -17.32
CA ASN A 13 -11.77 -11.66 -16.70
C ASN A 13 -12.06 -11.14 -15.28
N GLY A 14 -11.31 -10.13 -14.80
CA GLY A 14 -11.48 -9.51 -13.48
C GLY A 14 -10.81 -10.27 -12.33
N THR A 15 -10.26 -11.46 -12.57
CA THR A 15 -9.45 -12.17 -11.56
C THR A 15 -8.06 -11.54 -11.42
N ALA A 16 -7.43 -11.68 -10.26
CA ALA A 16 -6.09 -11.14 -10.04
C ALA A 16 -5.13 -12.16 -9.40
N LYS A 17 -3.87 -12.09 -9.83
CA LYS A 17 -2.74 -12.78 -9.21
C LYS A 17 -1.90 -11.77 -8.46
N GLU A 18 -1.46 -12.15 -7.27
CA GLU A 18 -0.64 -11.33 -6.41
C GLU A 18 0.71 -11.99 -6.18
N TRP A 19 1.73 -11.14 -6.11
CA TRP A 19 3.09 -11.51 -5.82
C TRP A 19 3.66 -10.45 -4.89
N ALA A 20 4.30 -10.86 -3.80
CA ALA A 20 4.84 -9.96 -2.82
C ALA A 20 6.18 -10.46 -2.30
N TYR A 21 7.01 -9.56 -1.81
CA TYR A 21 8.23 -9.94 -1.10
C TYR A 21 8.48 -9.02 0.11
N CYS A 22 9.18 -9.52 1.12
CA CYS A 22 9.66 -8.73 2.24
C CYS A 22 11.15 -9.00 2.50
N ASP A 23 11.88 -7.97 2.89
CA ASP A 23 13.26 -8.11 3.37
C ASP A 23 13.24 -8.69 4.79
N LEU A 24 14.04 -9.72 5.04
CA LEU A 24 14.20 -10.35 6.35
C LEU A 24 15.31 -9.70 7.19
N GLY A 25 16.08 -8.77 6.61
CA GLY A 25 17.20 -8.09 7.27
C GLY A 25 18.48 -8.93 7.35
N THR A 26 18.45 -10.17 6.88
CA THR A 26 19.60 -11.10 6.86
C THR A 26 20.29 -11.17 5.49
N GLY A 27 19.86 -10.36 4.52
CA GLY A 27 20.25 -10.47 3.11
C GLY A 27 19.35 -11.41 2.29
N ASP A 28 18.37 -12.04 2.93
CA ASP A 28 17.32 -12.82 2.30
C ASP A 28 15.98 -12.06 2.29
N ALA A 29 15.11 -12.47 1.37
CA ALA A 29 13.75 -12.03 1.26
C ALA A 29 12.79 -13.21 1.27
N GLU A 30 11.67 -13.06 1.95
CA GLU A 30 10.54 -13.97 1.83
C GLU A 30 9.64 -13.49 0.70
N ILE A 31 9.41 -14.36 -0.27
CA ILE A 31 8.56 -14.12 -1.43
C ILE A 31 7.28 -14.92 -1.24
N ARG A 32 6.12 -14.30 -1.48
CA ARG A 32 4.82 -14.96 -1.46
C ARG A 32 4.00 -14.69 -2.72
N TRP A 33 3.15 -15.64 -3.11
CA TRP A 33 2.28 -15.48 -4.27
C TRP A 33 1.01 -16.31 -4.21
N GLY A 34 0.01 -15.90 -4.97
CA GLY A 34 -1.27 -16.60 -5.05
C GLY A 34 -2.36 -15.76 -5.72
N PRO A 35 -3.62 -16.21 -5.64
CA PRO A 35 -4.75 -15.39 -6.01
C PRO A 35 -4.92 -14.20 -5.06
N GLN A 36 -5.69 -13.21 -5.50
CA GLN A 36 -5.95 -11.98 -4.73
C GLN A 36 -6.37 -12.27 -3.28
N ASN A 37 -5.72 -11.58 -2.33
CA ASN A 37 -5.90 -11.72 -0.88
C ASN A 37 -5.53 -13.10 -0.29
N GLN A 38 -4.89 -13.98 -1.06
CA GLN A 38 -4.55 -15.33 -0.63
C GLN A 38 -3.16 -15.74 -1.13
N LEU A 39 -2.11 -15.12 -0.58
CA LEU A 39 -0.72 -15.41 -0.95
C LEU A 39 -0.19 -16.65 -0.23
N ARG A 40 -0.80 -17.81 -0.52
CA ARG A 40 -0.59 -19.08 0.19
C ARG A 40 0.76 -19.72 -0.07
N HIS A 41 1.39 -19.43 -1.21
CA HIS A 41 2.69 -19.98 -1.54
C HIS A 41 3.78 -19.06 -1.04
N ALA A 42 4.84 -19.63 -0.46
CA ALA A 42 5.97 -18.88 0.06
C ALA A 42 7.30 -19.54 -0.35
N GLN A 43 8.33 -18.73 -0.53
CA GLN A 43 9.70 -19.16 -0.76
C GLN A 43 10.67 -18.10 -0.25
N VAL A 44 11.77 -18.53 0.37
CA VAL A 44 12.88 -17.64 0.74
C VAL A 44 13.93 -17.65 -0.36
N LYS A 45 14.42 -16.46 -0.72
CA LYS A 45 15.46 -16.24 -1.72
C LYS A 45 16.38 -15.10 -1.28
N PRO A 46 17.60 -14.98 -1.83
CA PRO A 46 18.42 -13.80 -1.63
C PRO A 46 17.67 -12.53 -2.00
N LEU A 47 17.83 -11.45 -1.21
CA LEU A 47 17.12 -10.18 -1.40
C LEU A 47 17.32 -9.61 -2.81
N ARG A 48 18.54 -9.72 -3.33
CA ARG A 48 18.87 -9.30 -4.70
C ARG A 48 18.02 -10.03 -5.74
N GLU A 49 17.83 -11.34 -5.61
CA GLU A 49 17.01 -12.12 -6.53
C GLU A 49 15.53 -11.70 -6.43
N ALA A 50 15.04 -11.38 -5.23
CA ALA A 50 13.69 -10.87 -5.05
C ALA A 50 13.46 -9.53 -5.77
N TRP A 51 14.43 -8.61 -5.71
CA TRP A 51 14.40 -7.35 -6.46
C TRP A 51 14.41 -7.56 -7.97
N GLU A 52 15.28 -8.43 -8.48
CA GLU A 52 15.33 -8.76 -9.91
C GLU A 52 14.00 -9.35 -10.38
N ARG A 53 13.38 -10.23 -9.57
CA ARG A 53 12.05 -10.77 -9.85
C ARG A 53 10.97 -9.71 -9.82
N ALA A 54 11.01 -8.76 -8.89
CA ALA A 54 10.06 -7.65 -8.84
C ALA A 54 10.10 -6.84 -10.15
N LEU A 55 11.30 -6.51 -10.63
CA LEU A 55 11.48 -5.83 -11.93
C LEU A 55 10.93 -6.66 -13.09
N GLN A 56 11.19 -7.97 -13.11
CA GLN A 56 10.63 -8.87 -14.13
C GLN A 56 9.10 -8.94 -14.07
N LYS A 57 8.49 -8.89 -12.88
CA LYS A 57 7.04 -8.87 -12.71
C LYS A 57 6.43 -7.59 -13.26
N VAL A 58 7.05 -6.44 -12.99
CA VAL A 58 6.62 -5.16 -13.57
C VAL A 58 6.65 -5.21 -15.09
N ARG A 59 7.73 -5.75 -15.69
CA ARG A 59 7.83 -5.95 -17.14
C ARG A 59 6.74 -6.89 -17.71
N LYS A 60 6.20 -7.79 -16.90
CA LYS A 60 5.09 -8.71 -17.25
C LYS A 60 3.71 -8.07 -17.04
N GLY A 61 3.63 -6.79 -16.71
CA GLY A 61 2.37 -6.06 -16.48
C GLY A 61 1.83 -6.15 -15.05
N TYR A 62 2.62 -6.63 -14.08
CA TYR A 62 2.24 -6.47 -12.68
C TYR A 62 2.38 -5.00 -12.28
N VAL A 63 1.41 -4.49 -11.53
CA VAL A 63 1.43 -3.14 -10.99
C VAL A 63 1.76 -3.21 -9.50
N LYS A 64 2.66 -2.32 -9.04
CA LYS A 64 2.94 -2.16 -7.61
C LYS A 64 1.72 -1.59 -6.91
N VAL A 65 1.18 -2.34 -5.94
CA VAL A 65 0.03 -1.93 -5.12
C VAL A 65 0.50 -1.09 -3.92
N GLY A 66 1.64 -1.47 -3.32
CA GLY A 66 2.19 -0.80 -2.15
C GLY A 66 2.61 -1.80 -1.07
N ILE A 67 2.86 -1.29 0.14
CA ILE A 67 3.23 -2.12 1.29
C ILE A 67 1.98 -2.64 1.98
N VAL A 68 1.92 -3.95 2.24
CA VAL A 68 0.82 -4.62 2.94
C VAL A 68 1.33 -5.47 4.09
N MET A 69 0.53 -5.62 5.14
CA MET A 69 0.83 -6.54 6.24
C MET A 69 0.22 -7.90 5.93
N LEU A 70 1.06 -8.94 5.87
CA LEU A 70 0.60 -10.32 5.73
C LEU A 70 0.81 -11.09 7.04
N ASP A 71 -0.16 -11.93 7.38
CA ASP A 71 0.00 -12.93 8.45
C ASP A 71 0.77 -14.15 7.94
N GLU A 72 1.04 -15.14 8.79
CA GLU A 72 1.84 -16.31 8.43
C GLU A 72 1.21 -17.16 7.31
N SER A 73 -0.12 -17.18 7.19
CA SER A 73 -0.88 -17.88 6.13
C SER A 73 -0.90 -17.14 4.79
N GLY A 74 -0.48 -15.86 4.76
CA GLY A 74 -0.46 -15.04 3.55
C GLY A 74 -1.78 -14.36 3.24
N ALA A 75 -2.69 -14.27 4.22
CA ALA A 75 -3.83 -13.39 4.13
C ALA A 75 -3.41 -11.95 4.50
N HIS A 76 -4.17 -10.99 3.99
CA HIS A 76 -3.98 -9.60 4.36
C HIS A 76 -4.47 -9.40 5.79
N VAL A 77 -3.60 -8.88 6.65
CA VAL A 77 -4.03 -8.39 7.95
C VAL A 77 -4.86 -7.14 7.68
N LYS A 78 -6.17 -7.24 7.87
CA LYS A 78 -7.03 -6.06 7.96
C LYS A 78 -6.59 -5.29 9.20
N LEU A 79 -5.68 -4.33 9.02
CA LEU A 79 -5.60 -3.21 9.94
C LEU A 79 -6.97 -2.55 9.84
N THR A 80 -7.84 -2.78 10.82
CA THR A 80 -9.07 -2.00 10.93
C THR A 80 -8.66 -0.55 10.79
N PRO A 81 -9.17 0.19 9.79
CA PRO A 81 -8.86 1.59 9.70
C PRO A 81 -9.44 2.22 10.97
N SER A 82 -8.60 2.57 11.94
CA SER A 82 -8.88 3.74 12.77
C SER A 82 -9.10 4.84 11.75
N ASN A 83 -10.37 5.14 11.53
CA ASN A 83 -10.99 6.09 10.63
C ASN A 83 -10.18 7.38 10.50
N ARG A 84 -9.08 7.39 9.72
CA ARG A 84 -8.53 8.61 9.14
C ARG A 84 -9.40 8.94 7.93
N ARG A 85 -10.66 9.29 8.21
CA ARG A 85 -11.34 10.29 7.41
C ARG A 85 -10.41 11.49 7.42
N ASN A 86 -9.76 11.68 6.28
CA ASN A 86 -9.21 12.96 5.89
C ASN A 86 -10.41 13.92 5.72
N THR A 87 -11.04 14.33 6.82
CA THR A 87 -11.80 15.57 6.86
C THR A 87 -10.74 16.65 6.80
N LYS A 88 -10.40 17.06 5.57
CA LYS A 88 -9.85 18.38 5.33
C LYS A 88 -10.74 19.35 6.14
N PRO A 89 -10.23 20.13 7.10
CA PRO A 89 -10.98 21.31 7.48
C PRO A 89 -11.02 22.15 6.20
N ALA A 90 -12.20 22.28 5.60
CA ALA A 90 -12.46 23.37 4.69
C ALA A 90 -12.23 24.62 5.54
N VAL A 91 -11.05 25.22 5.43
CA VAL A 91 -10.79 26.54 6.00
C VAL A 91 -11.71 27.46 5.22
N ASP A 92 -12.81 27.83 5.86
CA ASP A 92 -13.70 28.85 5.34
C ASP A 92 -12.98 30.19 5.48
N LEU A 93 -12.37 30.64 4.38
CA LEU A 93 -11.61 31.89 4.30
C LEU A 93 -12.50 33.13 4.55
N SER A 94 -13.83 32.98 4.56
CA SER A 94 -14.79 34.06 4.82
C SER A 94 -14.72 34.59 6.25
N ASN A 95 -14.12 33.83 7.18
CA ASN A 95 -13.89 34.27 8.57
C ASN A 95 -12.55 34.98 8.80
N LEU A 96 -11.66 35.06 7.80
CA LEU A 96 -10.34 35.71 7.95
C LEU A 96 -10.35 37.18 7.47
N LEU A 97 -11.35 37.57 6.68
CA LEU A 97 -11.56 38.95 6.25
C LEU A 97 -12.65 39.55 7.13
N GLY A 98 -12.25 39.96 8.34
CA GLY A 98 -13.13 40.66 9.27
C GLY A 98 -13.90 41.78 8.58
N SER A 99 -15.22 41.76 8.72
CA SER A 99 -16.04 42.94 8.46
C SER A 99 -15.70 43.98 9.53
N GLU A 100 -14.83 44.93 9.21
CA GLU A 100 -14.65 46.14 9.98
C GLU A 100 -15.67 47.18 9.48
N ASP A 101 -16.90 47.06 9.96
CA ASP A 101 -17.79 48.21 10.15
C ASP A 101 -17.53 48.73 11.57
N GLY A 102 -17.01 49.95 11.67
CA GLY A 102 -16.63 50.53 12.95
C GLY A 102 -15.92 51.87 12.79
N GLY A 103 -16.71 52.93 12.63
CA GLY A 103 -16.20 54.29 12.50
C GLY A 103 -15.34 54.74 13.69
N PHE A 104 -14.44 55.69 13.41
CA PHE A 104 -13.81 56.52 14.43
C PHE A 104 -13.98 57.98 14.04
N TYR A 105 -14.77 58.69 14.86
CA TYR A 105 -14.67 60.13 15.07
C TYR A 105 -13.26 60.45 15.59
N PHE A 106 -12.60 61.46 15.02
CA PHE A 106 -12.26 62.76 15.62
C PHE A 106 -11.54 63.62 14.57
#